data_AF-A0A6M0SGU2-F1
#
_entry.id   AF-A0A6M0SGU2-F1
#
_cell.length_a   1.000
_cell.length_b   1.000
_cell.length_c   1.000
_cell.angle_alpha   90.00
_cell.angle_beta   90.00
_cell.angle_gamma   90.00
#
_symmetry.space_group_name_H-M   'P 1'
#
loop_
_entity.id
_entity.type
_entity.pdbx_description
1 polymer ?
#
loop_
_entity_poly.entity_id
_entity_poly.type
_entity_poly.pdbx_seq_one_letter_code
_entity_poly.pdbx_strand_id
1 'polypeptide(L)'
;MLILKLKEAQARYNITNKDLAQFVGVGKTLVSDWRAGRRKPSYERINLILGAIAHLGDDEQLKLFPLSISDLLEWRDLNESLVTKQNENICS
;
A
#
# COMPACT_ATOMS: atom_id res chain seq x y z
N MET A 1 8.07 10.61 -4.46
CA MET A 1 6.72 10.12 -4.87
C MET A 1 6.19 9.18 -3.81
N LEU A 2 4.97 9.41 -3.31
CA LEU A 2 4.28 8.50 -2.38
C LEU A 2 3.77 7.24 -3.10
N ILE A 3 4.11 6.06 -2.60
CA ILE A 3 3.67 4.75 -3.08
C ILE A 3 2.87 4.06 -1.95
N LEU A 4 1.71 3.52 -2.29
CA LEU A 4 0.84 2.80 -1.35
C LEU A 4 1.09 1.28 -1.45
N LYS A 5 1.60 0.67 -0.39
CA LYS A 5 1.86 -0.78 -0.26
C LYS A 5 0.64 -1.55 0.25
N LEU A 6 -0.51 -1.31 -0.39
CA LEU A 6 -1.78 -1.87 0.08
C LEU A 6 -1.83 -3.40 -0.09
N LYS A 7 -1.19 -3.93 -1.13
CA LYS A 7 -1.16 -5.38 -1.40
C LYS A 7 -0.41 -6.12 -0.30
N GLU A 8 0.73 -5.60 0.11
CA GLU A 8 1.60 -6.16 1.14
C GLU A 8 0.93 -6.09 2.51
N ALA A 9 0.34 -4.94 2.86
CA ALA A 9 -0.38 -4.78 4.11
C ALA A 9 -1.57 -5.75 4.21
N GLN A 10 -2.37 -5.87 3.14
CA GLN A 10 -3.49 -6.82 3.13
C GLN A 10 -3.04 -8.28 3.25
N ALA A 11 -1.90 -8.65 2.65
CA ALA A 11 -1.37 -10.01 2.78
C ALA A 11 -0.87 -10.30 4.20
N ARG A 12 -0.21 -9.32 4.84
CA ARG A 12 0.31 -9.45 6.21
C ARG A 12 -0.81 -9.63 7.24
N TYR A 13 -1.87 -8.83 7.11
CA TYR A 13 -2.98 -8.82 8.08
C TYR A 13 -4.18 -9.66 7.64
N ASN A 14 -4.04 -10.47 6.58
CA ASN A 14 -5.08 -11.37 6.06
C ASN A 14 -6.42 -10.69 5.70
N ILE A 15 -6.37 -9.54 5.03
CA ILE A 15 -7.56 -8.74 4.68
C ILE A 15 -7.92 -8.88 3.22
N THR A 16 -9.17 -9.24 2.92
CA THR A 16 -9.63 -9.36 1.55
C THR A 16 -10.00 -8.01 0.93
N ASN A 17 -9.97 -7.93 -0.41
CA ASN A 17 -10.45 -6.73 -1.12
C ASN A 17 -11.94 -6.46 -0.88
N LYS A 18 -12.73 -7.50 -0.57
CA LYS A 18 -14.16 -7.36 -0.31
C LYS A 18 -14.37 -6.63 1.02
N ASP A 19 -13.69 -7.08 2.07
CA ASP A 19 -13.88 -6.56 3.42
C ASP A 19 -13.36 -5.12 3.51
N LEU A 20 -12.20 -4.86 2.89
CA LEU A 20 -11.66 -3.51 2.78
C LEU A 20 -12.60 -2.56 2.02
N ALA A 21 -13.13 -3.02 0.88
CA ALA A 21 -14.07 -2.21 0.09
C ALA A 21 -15.35 -1.89 0.87
N GLN A 22 -15.88 -2.88 1.59
CA GLN A 22 -17.06 -2.73 2.43
C GLN A 22 -16.82 -1.75 3.59
N PHE A 23 -15.71 -1.89 4.30
CA PHE A 23 -15.37 -1.00 5.43
C PHE A 23 -15.16 0.45 5.00
N VAL A 24 -14.45 0.66 3.89
CA VAL A 24 -14.16 2.01 3.36
C VAL A 24 -15.36 2.60 2.61
N GLY A 25 -16.39 1.80 2.29
CA GLY A 25 -17.59 2.24 1.58
C GLY A 25 -17.34 2.52 0.10
N VAL A 26 -16.55 1.69 -0.57
CA VAL A 26 -16.10 1.89 -1.96
C VAL A 26 -16.31 0.66 -2.83
N GLY A 27 -16.28 0.83 -4.15
CA GLY A 27 -16.32 -0.31 -5.08
C GLY A 27 -15.03 -1.13 -5.05
N LYS A 28 -15.15 -2.47 -5.18
CA LYS A 28 -13.99 -3.41 -5.23
C LYS A 28 -12.96 -3.05 -6.30
N THR A 29 -13.42 -2.54 -7.45
CA THR A 29 -12.53 -2.11 -8.56
C THR A 29 -11.57 -1.02 -8.12
N LEU A 30 -12.04 -0.08 -7.29
CA LEU A 30 -11.23 1.03 -6.81
C LEU A 30 -10.12 0.56 -5.85
N VAL A 31 -10.40 -0.44 -5.01
CA VAL A 31 -9.40 -1.10 -4.17
C VAL A 31 -8.35 -1.80 -5.04
N SER A 32 -8.77 -2.50 -6.10
CA SER A 32 -7.85 -3.12 -7.06
C SER A 32 -6.98 -2.09 -7.78
N ASP A 33 -7.51 -0.92 -8.12
CA ASP A 33 -6.74 0.16 -8.74
C ASP A 33 -5.72 0.79 -7.79
N TRP A 34 -6.05 0.92 -6.50
CA TRP A 34 -5.10 1.35 -5.47
C TRP A 34 -3.97 0.34 -5.30
N ARG A 35 -4.29 -0.96 -5.20
CA ARG A 35 -3.29 -2.04 -5.10
C ARG A 35 -2.35 -2.10 -6.30
N ALA A 36 -2.86 -1.80 -7.50
CA ALA A 36 -2.06 -1.79 -8.72
C ALA A 36 -1.29 -0.47 -8.92
N GLY A 37 -1.46 0.51 -8.04
CA GLY A 37 -0.86 1.84 -8.21
C GLY A 37 -1.43 2.66 -9.37
N ARG A 38 -2.50 2.18 -10.03
CA ARG A 38 -3.17 2.89 -11.14
C ARG A 38 -3.88 4.16 -10.68
N ARG A 39 -4.32 4.19 -9.42
CA ARG A 39 -4.95 5.35 -8.79
C ARG A 39 -4.43 5.52 -7.38
N LYS A 40 -4.25 6.76 -6.95
CA LYS A 40 -3.93 7.08 -5.55
C LYS A 40 -5.22 7.34 -4.76
N PRO A 41 -5.38 6.77 -3.55
CA PRO A 41 -6.42 7.21 -2.63
C PRO A 41 -6.14 8.63 -2.14
N SER A 42 -7.19 9.34 -1.72
CA SER A 42 -7.05 10.60 -0.98
C SER A 42 -6.53 10.33 0.43
N TYR A 43 -6.04 11.38 1.11
CA TYR A 43 -5.59 11.28 2.50
C TYR A 43 -6.66 10.73 3.44
N GLU A 44 -7.91 11.18 3.31
CA GLU A 44 -9.03 10.65 4.09
C GLU A 44 -9.22 9.14 3.88
N ARG A 45 -9.07 8.68 2.63
CA ARG A 45 -9.18 7.25 2.30
C ARG A 45 -8.01 6.45 2.83
N ILE A 46 -6.81 7.03 2.90
CA ILE A 46 -5.66 6.39 3.56
C ILE A 46 -5.97 6.15 5.04
N ASN A 47 -6.55 7.13 5.72
CA ASN A 47 -6.95 6.96 7.12
C ASN A 47 -8.00 5.86 7.30
N LEU A 48 -9.00 5.80 6.41
CA LEU A 48 -10.01 4.73 6.41
C LEU A 48 -9.38 3.35 6.14
N ILE A 49 -8.41 3.25 5.24
CA ILE A 49 -7.67 2.02 4.98
C ILE A 49 -6.88 1.58 6.21
N LEU A 50 -6.20 2.50 6.91
CA LEU A 50 -5.50 2.18 8.15
C LEU A 50 -6.47 1.68 9.22
N GLY A 51 -7.60 2.36 9.41
CA GLY A 51 -8.65 1.94 10.33
C GLY A 51 -9.22 0.56 9.97
N ALA A 52 -9.45 0.30 8.68
CA ALA A 52 -9.89 -1.00 8.21
C ALA A 52 -8.88 -2.10 8.55
N ILE A 53 -7.58 -1.84 8.37
CA ILE A 53 -6.54 -2.81 8.68
C ILE A 53 -6.44 -3.05 10.18
N ALA A 54 -6.51 -2.00 10.99
CA ALA A 54 -6.47 -2.13 12.44
C ALA A 54 -7.72 -2.83 13.02
N HIS A 55 -8.87 -2.76 12.33
CA HIS A 55 -10.12 -3.35 12.81
C HIS A 55 -10.41 -4.75 12.27
N LEU A 56 -10.04 -5.02 11.01
CA LEU A 56 -10.34 -6.29 10.32
C LEU A 56 -9.11 -7.20 10.22
N GLY A 57 -7.92 -6.66 10.48
CA GLY A 57 -6.68 -7.42 10.39
C GLY A 57 -6.61 -8.52 11.43
N ASP A 58 -5.81 -9.54 11.13
CA ASP A 58 -5.53 -10.62 12.06
C ASP A 58 -4.94 -10.11 13.39
N ASP A 59 -5.64 -10.37 14.50
CA ASP A 59 -5.29 -9.87 15.83
C ASP A 59 -3.93 -10.37 16.32
N GLU A 60 -3.53 -11.60 15.96
CA GLU A 60 -2.23 -12.16 16.35
C GLU A 60 -1.11 -11.45 15.59
N GLN A 61 -1.28 -11.25 14.28
CA GLN A 61 -0.35 -10.48 13.44
C GLN A 61 -0.22 -9.03 13.91
N LEU A 62 -1.33 -8.37 14.28
CA LEU A 62 -1.32 -6.99 14.77
C LEU A 62 -0.63 -6.84 16.13
N LYS A 63 -0.72 -7.85 17.01
CA LYS A 63 0.02 -7.87 18.29
C LYS A 63 1.51 -8.04 18.09
N LEU A 64 1.92 -8.89 17.14
CA LEU A 64 3.32 -9.16 16.83
C LEU A 64 3.98 -8.00 16.05
N PHE A 65 3.21 -7.39 15.14
CA PHE A 65 3.66 -6.33 14.24
C PHE A 65 2.60 -5.23 14.16
N PRO A 66 2.57 -4.30 15.13
CA PRO A 66 1.60 -3.22 15.14
C PRO A 66 1.70 -2.41 13.86
N LEU A 67 0.55 -2.17 13.23
CA LEU A 67 0.45 -1.48 11.95
C LEU A 67 1.13 -0.11 12.02
N SER A 68 2.19 0.08 11.24
CA SER A 68 2.84 1.38 11.06
C SER A 68 2.43 2.01 9.74
N ILE A 69 2.41 3.35 9.72
CA ILE A 69 2.25 4.12 8.48
C ILE A 69 3.32 3.72 7.44
N SER A 70 4.53 3.36 7.86
CA SER A 70 5.62 2.93 6.99
C SER A 70 5.36 1.57 6.32
N ASP A 71 4.51 0.73 6.89
CA ASP A 71 4.11 -0.54 6.24
C ASP A 71 3.16 -0.29 5.07
N LEU A 72 2.42 0.81 5.12
CA LEU A 72 1.44 1.19 4.11
C LEU A 72 1.99 2.19 3.09
N LEU A 73 2.94 3.06 3.47
CA LEU A 73 3.44 4.15 2.63
C LEU A 73 4.96 4.12 2.47
N GLU A 74 5.42 4.21 1.22
CA GLU A 74 6.83 4.39 0.87
C GLU A 74 7.02 5.72 0.14
N TRP A 75 8.07 6.46 0.51
CA TRP A 75 8.55 7.59 -0.27
C TRP A 75 9.66 7.10 -1.21
N ARG A 76 9.49 7.33 -2.52
CA ARG A 76 10.51 7.02 -3.53
C ARG A 76 10.92 8.25 -4.31
N ASP A 77 12.21 8.52 -4.40
CA ASP A 77 12.72 9.59 -5.24
C ASP A 77 12.84 9.15 -6.70
N LEU A 78 12.36 9.99 -7.62
CA LEU A 78 12.33 9.68 -9.06
C LEU A 78 13.73 9.78 -9.71
N ASN A 79 14.70 10.36 -9.02
CA ASN A 79 16.06 10.55 -9.54
C ASN A 79 16.95 9.30 -9.38
N GLU A 80 16.55 8.33 -8.56
CA GLU A 80 17.36 7.14 -8.28
C GLU A 80 17.34 6.11 -9.42
N SER A 81 16.25 6.07 -10.20
CA SER A 81 16.10 5.17 -11.36
C SER A 81 16.84 5.66 -12.62
N LEU A 82 17.39 6.86 -12.62
CA LEU A 82 18.22 7.38 -13.71
C LEU A 82 19.70 7.06 -13.53
N VAL A 83 20.16 6.85 -12.28
CA VAL A 83 21.56 6.55 -11.96
C VAL A 83 21.92 5.11 -12.36
N THR A 84 20.99 4.16 -12.29
CA THR A 84 21.26 2.76 -12.64
C THR A 84 21.36 2.50 -14.15
N LYS A 85 20.74 3.33 -15.01
CA LYS A 85 20.80 3.15 -16.47
C LYS A 85 22.02 3.76 -17.14
N GLN A 86 22.70 4.72 -16.51
CA GLN A 86 23.89 5.35 -17.09
C GLN A 86 25.16 4.49 -16.89
N ASN A 87 25.17 3.59 -15.90
CA ASN A 87 26.35 2.80 -15.57
C ASN A 87 26.53 1.55 -16.45
N GLU A 88 25.49 1.16 -17.21
CA GLU A 88 25.53 0.02 -18.14
C GLU A 88 26.09 0.39 -19.53
N ASN A 89 26.22 1.69 -19.83
CA ASN A 89 26.69 2.19 -21.13
C ASN A 89 28.14 2.69 -21.12
N ILE A 90 28.91 2.45 -20.04
CA ILE A 90 30.33 2.89 -19.95
C ILE A 90 31.33 1.74 -20.20
N CYS A 91 30.83 0.51 -20.43
CA CYS A 91 31.66 -0.60 -20.91
C CYS A 91 31.00 -1.27 -22.12
N SER A 92 31.19 -0.68 -23.30
CA SER A 92 31.06 -1.35 -24.60
C SER A 92 32.15 -0.84 -25.53
#